data_AF-A0A2W4PQJ4-F1
#
_entry.id   AF-A0A2W4PQJ4-F1
#
_cell.length_a   1.000
_cell.length_b   1.000
_cell.length_c   1.000
_cell.angle_alpha   90.00
_cell.angle_beta   90.00
_cell.angle_gamma   90.00
#
_symmetry.space_group_name_H-M   'P 1'
#
loop_
_entity.id
_entity.type
_entity.pdbx_description
1 polymer ?
#
loop_
_entity_poly.entity_id
_entity_poly.type
_entity_poly.pdbx_seq_one_letter_code
_entity_poly.pdbx_strand_id
1 'polypeptide(L)' 'MWLARPVYEFLPYLYMLIGAVVLGASWFAPEGIWPSALLVLGSLCLVGGLVVWLRRRDYRTRAAEYDSHSLDE' A
#
# COMPACT_ATOMS: atom_id res chain seq x y z
N MET A 1 -19.64 5.57 -11.55
CA MET A 1 -19.49 4.15 -11.16
C MET A 1 -18.96 4.12 -9.73
N TRP A 2 -19.80 3.69 -8.78
CA TRP A 2 -19.43 3.63 -7.36
C TRP A 2 -18.59 2.36 -7.17
N LEU A 3 -17.26 2.50 -7.13
CA LEU A 3 -16.39 1.38 -6.85
C LEU A 3 -16.79 0.84 -5.48
N ALA A 4 -17.19 -0.43 -5.40
CA ALA A 4 -17.65 -1.02 -4.16
C ALA A 4 -16.61 -0.75 -3.06
N ARG A 5 -17.06 -0.16 -1.94
CA ARG A 5 -16.23 0.17 -0.76
C ARG A 5 -15.14 -0.88 -0.43
N PRO A 6 -15.41 -2.20 -0.47
CA PRO A 6 -14.38 -3.22 -0.23
C PRO A 6 -13.25 -3.23 -1.28
N VAL A 7 -13.52 -2.97 -2.56
CA VAL A 7 -12.50 -2.93 -3.62
C VAL A 7 -11.57 -1.74 -3.42
N TYR A 8 -12.13 -0.59 -3.03
CA TYR A 8 -11.32 0.57 -2.66
C TYR A 8 -10.48 0.30 -1.40
N GLU A 9 -10.98 -0.49 -0.45
CA GLU A 9 -10.25 -0.91 0.76
C GLU A 9 -9.10 -1.89 0.49
N PHE A 10 -9.22 -2.72 -0.55
CA PHE A 10 -8.19 -3.68 -0.94
C PHE A 10 -7.02 -3.09 -1.73
N LEU A 11 -7.19 -1.92 -2.32
CA LEU A 11 -6.20 -1.27 -3.18
C LEU A 11 -4.75 -1.20 -2.61
N PRO A 12 -4.52 -0.77 -1.35
CA PRO A 12 -3.16 -0.73 -0.80
C PRO A 12 -2.53 -2.11 -0.61
N TYR A 13 -3.34 -3.11 -0.24
CA TYR A 13 -2.88 -4.50 -0.11
C TYR A 13 -2.51 -5.09 -1.47
N LEU A 14 -3.25 -4.74 -2.52
CA LEU A 14 -2.95 -5.14 -3.89
C LEU A 14 -1.60 -4.58 -4.35
N TYR A 15 -1.32 -3.30 -4.05
CA TYR A 15 -0.01 -2.68 -4.33
C TYR A 15 1.14 -3.37 -3.58
N MET A 16 0.94 -3.70 -2.30
CA MET A 16 1.94 -4.43 -1.50
C MET A 16 2.16 -5.86 -2.02
N LEU A 17 1.09 -6.57 -2.39
CA LEU A 17 1.16 -7.91 -2.97
C LEU A 17 1.96 -7.90 -4.27
N ILE A 18 1.66 -6.96 -5.17
CA ILE A 18 2.37 -6.82 -6.44
C ILE A 18 3.85 -6.50 -6.20
N GLY A 19 4.16 -5.58 -5.29
CA GLY A 19 5.54 -5.27 -4.90
C GLY A 19 6.31 -6.48 -4.37
N ALA A 20 5.69 -7.28 -3.50
CA ALA A 20 6.27 -8.50 -2.96
C ALA A 20 6.51 -9.58 -4.03
N VAL A 21 5.56 -9.75 -4.96
CA VAL A 21 5.69 -10.68 -6.08
C VAL A 21 6.82 -10.25 -7.02
N VAL A 22 6.92 -8.95 -7.35
CA VAL A 22 8.00 -8.40 -8.19
C VAL A 22 9.37 -8.57 -7.53
N LEU A 23 9.46 -8.34 -6.21
CA LEU A 23 10.69 -8.58 -5.44
C LEU A 23 11.08 -10.05 -5.40
N GLY A 24 10.11 -10.94 -5.16
CA GLY A 24 10.34 -12.39 -5.21
C GLY A 24 10.80 -12.84 -6.59
N ALA A 25 10.17 -12.33 -7.65
CA ALA A 25 10.54 -12.62 -9.03
C ALA A 25 11.95 -12.12 -9.38
N SER A 26 12.39 -11.00 -8.81
CA SER A 26 13.76 -10.50 -8.96
C SER A 26 14.81 -11.50 -8.47
N TRP A 27 14.47 -12.36 -7.51
CA TRP A 27 15.40 -13.34 -6.97
C TRP A 27 15.63 -14.53 -7.91
N PHE A 28 14.65 -14.83 -8.76
CA PHE A 28 14.74 -15.86 -9.79
C PHE A 28 15.25 -15.32 -11.14
N ALA A 29 15.49 -14.01 -11.25
CA ALA A 29 15.97 -13.39 -12.47
C ALA A 29 17.47 -13.68 -12.68
N PRO A 30 17.88 -14.20 -13.85
CA PRO A 30 19.28 -14.48 -14.14
C PRO A 30 20.14 -13.21 -14.20
N GLU A 31 21.45 -13.37 -13.92
CA GLU A 31 22.44 -12.30 -13.77
C GLU A 31 22.43 -11.33 -14.96
N GLY A 32 22.03 -10.07 -14.72
CA GLY A 32 21.89 -9.02 -15.73
C GLY A 32 21.49 -7.66 -15.13
N ILE A 33 21.05 -6.71 -15.96
CA ILE A 33 20.52 -5.38 -15.54
C ILE A 33 19.07 -5.45 -15.02
N TRP A 34 18.37 -6.53 -15.35
CA TRP A 34 16.96 -6.75 -14.99
C TRP A 34 16.68 -6.91 -13.49
N PRO A 35 17.52 -7.58 -12.67
CA PRO A 35 17.28 -7.75 -11.24
C PRO A 35 17.35 -6.43 -10.46
N SER A 36 18.27 -5.52 -10.81
CA SER A 36 18.39 -4.23 -10.10
C SER A 36 17.19 -3.33 -10.35
N ALA A 37 16.67 -3.29 -11.59
CA ALA A 37 15.46 -2.56 -11.92
C ALA A 37 14.21 -3.13 -11.21
N LEU A 38 14.09 -4.47 -11.15
CA LEU A 38 12.99 -5.13 -10.44
C LEU A 38 13.05 -4.90 -8.93
N LEU A 39 14.26 -4.89 -8.33
CA LEU A 39 14.47 -4.54 -6.93
C LEU A 39 14.01 -3.12 -6.61
N VAL A 40 14.42 -2.13 -7.42
CA VAL A 40 14.03 -0.73 -7.21
C VAL A 40 12.52 -0.56 -7.39
N LEU A 41 11.94 -1.13 -8.44
CA LEU A 41 10.51 -1.03 -8.71
C LEU A 41 9.66 -1.71 -7.63
N GLY A 42 10.07 -2.91 -7.21
CA GLY A 42 9.40 -3.66 -6.15
C GLY A 42 9.51 -2.96 -4.78
N SER A 43 10.67 -2.38 -4.47
CA SER A 43 10.87 -1.56 -3.27
C SER A 43 9.97 -0.31 -3.27
N LEU A 44 9.90 0.43 -4.40
CA LEU A 44 9.03 1.58 -4.54
C LEU A 44 7.54 1.20 -4.42
N CYS A 45 7.11 0.07 -4.96
CA CYS A 45 5.76 -0.44 -4.78
C CYS A 45 5.45 -0.80 -3.32
N LEU A 46 6.38 -1.44 -2.60
CA LEU A 46 6.20 -1.75 -1.18
C LEU A 46 6.12 -0.49 -0.33
N VAL A 47 7.05 0.45 -0.51
CA VAL A 47 7.06 1.72 0.24
C VAL A 47 5.81 2.54 -0.09
N GLY A 48 5.43 2.63 -1.36
CA GLY A 48 4.20 3.30 -1.80
C GLY A 48 2.95 2.67 -1.18
N GLY A 49 2.83 1.34 -1.21
CA GLY A 49 1.73 0.60 -0.59
C GLY A 49 1.65 0.82 0.93
N LEU A 50 2.80 0.81 1.60
CA LEU A 50 2.91 1.05 3.04
C LEU A 50 2.50 2.49 3.42
N VAL A 51 2.95 3.50 2.67
CA VAL A 51 2.60 4.90 2.89
C VAL A 51 1.10 5.12 2.71
N VAL A 52 0.51 4.55 1.66
CA VAL A 52 -0.95 4.64 1.44
C VAL A 52 -1.71 3.94 2.57
N TRP A 53 -1.23 2.79 3.04
CA TRP A 53 -1.83 2.07 4.15
C TRP A 53 -1.78 2.89 5.46
N LEU A 54 -0.61 3.45 5.81
CA LEU A 54 -0.44 4.28 7.01
C LEU A 54 -1.30 5.54 6.94
N ARG A 55 -1.28 6.27 5.82
CA ARG A 55 -2.10 7.48 5.66
C ARG A 55 -3.58 7.17 5.83
N ARG A 56 -4.03 6.02 5.33
CA ARG A 56 -5.43 5.59 5.49
C ARG A 56 -5.75 5.18 6.92
N ARG A 57 -4.83 4.52 7.62
CA ARG A 57 -4.97 4.18 9.04
C ARG A 57 -5.12 5.47 9.86
N ASP A 58 -4.29 6.46 9.61
CA ASP A 58 -4.34 7.76 10.29
C ASP A 58 -5.66 8.49 10.04
N TYR A 59 -6.20 8.46 8.82
CA TYR A 59 -7.52 9.02 8.54
C TYR A 59 -8.64 8.36 9.37
N ARG A 60 -8.60 7.04 9.58
CA ARG A 60 -9.58 6.35 10.42
C ARG A 60 -9.43 6.70 11.89
N THR A 61 -8.20 6.78 12.40
CA THR A 61 -7.93 7.15 13.79
C THR A 61 -8.37 8.59 14.08
N ARG A 62 -8.02 9.54 13.19
CA ARG A 62 -8.40 10.95 13.35
C ARG A 62 -9.89 11.20 13.18
N ALA A 63 -10.56 10.46 12.30
CA ALA A 63 -12.02 10.56 12.17
C ALA A 63 -12.74 10.12 13.45
N ALA A 64 -12.23 9.11 14.17
CA ALA A 64 -12.80 8.69 15.45
C ALA A 64 -12.59 9.73 16.57
N GLU A 65 -11.45 10.44 16.56
CA GLU A 65 -11.10 11.44 17.58
C GLU A 65 -11.88 12.75 17.43
N TYR A 66 -12.17 13.18 16.19
CA TYR A 66 -13.04 14.34 15.93
C TYR A 66 -14.51 14.06 16.28
N ASP A 67 -14.99 12.84 16.06
CA ASP A 67 -16.36 12.43 16.40
C ASP A 67 -16.59 12.49 17.92
N SER A 68 -15.65 11.99 18.72
CA SER A 68 -15.74 12.05 20.18
C SER A 68 -15.72 13.48 20.74
N HIS A 69 -14.91 14.38 20.17
CA HIS A 69 -14.83 15.77 20.66
C HIS A 69 -16.14 16.55 20.42
N SER A 70 -16.89 16.21 19.38
CA SER A 70 -18.17 16.87 19.07
C SER A 70 -19.34 16.48 19.99
N LEU A 71 -19.17 15.42 20.79
CA LEU A 71 -20.20 14.93 21.71
C LEU A 71 -19.98 15.39 23.16
N ASP A 72 -18.78 15.91 23.46
CA ASP A 72 -18.37 16.38 24.79
C ASP A 72 -18.51 17.93 24.96
N GLU A 73 -18.89 18.68 23.91
CA GLU A 73 -19.26 20.11 23.95
C GLU A 73 -20.77 20.34 23.97
#